data_AF-A0A2A2H681-F1
#
_entry.id   AF-A0A2A2H681-F1
#
_cell.length_a   1.000
_cell.length_b   1.000
_cell.length_c   1.000
_cell.angle_alpha   90.00
_cell.angle_beta   90.00
_cell.angle_gamma   90.00
#
_symmetry.space_group_name_H-M   'P 1'
#
loop_
_entity.id
_entity.type
_entity.pdbx_description
1 polymer ?
#
loop_
_entity_poly.entity_id
_entity_poly.type
_entity_poly.pdbx_seq_one_letter_code
_entity_poly.pdbx_strand_id
1 'polypeptide(L)'
;MSNLTKILVFIIFFTILTVFTGTVTASNCTLNPEDPIQLIINNTPYDKAIRNNITDNPISDEVMVNTTGVVMSNTTSNCGPASLATVLQNLSINVSQDMVATIAGTDDNGTTMYGLAQAAQKQGLIVKGLKLKVNELQAWNLVYLTLDNVGHYSIVTRINNTIVYLADSDSGNINMTLTDFTESYIQNKTSEYGYALVITDDSNNPQLNNNNTLTDNEMKSVKGTGSIISEWNTGQNNARIKSIAKSILCNFSGSWKIYGLGIFQWVDSHIKYHDHYNTHHSINQVLDSGYGNCVEQARLCVCLARAMGISYYNVRFVHKPEGYYRDYYEGHKKFPGHVWAQIKWGPGPMDWIDLDTSWSYSTYGWFVDPVTWNQKGARDYPWTLNY
;
A
#
# COMPACT_ATOMS: atom_id res chain seq x y z
N MET A 1 67.91 -28.77 30.50
CA MET A 1 67.01 -29.29 31.56
C MET A 1 66.70 -28.11 32.46
N SER A 2 65.50 -27.67 32.78
CA SER A 2 64.07 -27.99 32.58
C SER A 2 63.37 -26.75 33.21
N ASN A 3 62.15 -26.30 32.94
CA ASN A 3 61.01 -26.75 32.18
C ASN A 3 60.21 -25.48 31.81
N LEU A 4 59.45 -25.58 30.73
CA LEU A 4 58.36 -24.72 30.33
C LEU A 4 57.53 -24.21 31.52
N THR A 5 57.11 -22.94 31.48
CA THR A 5 55.70 -22.47 31.47
C THR A 5 55.66 -21.02 31.95
N LYS A 6 55.36 -20.07 31.03
CA LYS A 6 54.56 -18.85 31.20
C LYS A 6 54.86 -17.86 30.07
N ILE A 7 54.31 -18.19 28.90
CA ILE A 7 53.98 -17.23 27.85
C ILE A 7 52.47 -17.05 27.94
N LEU A 8 51.99 -15.84 28.22
CA LEU A 8 50.65 -15.35 27.84
C LEU A 8 50.73 -13.81 27.86
N VAL A 9 51.12 -13.19 26.74
CA VAL A 9 50.23 -12.55 25.76
C VAL A 9 49.66 -11.23 26.30
N PHE A 10 50.44 -10.17 26.11
CA PHE A 10 50.00 -8.78 26.06
C PHE A 10 49.47 -8.53 24.64
N ILE A 11 48.16 -8.59 24.42
CA ILE A 11 47.54 -8.12 23.17
C ILE A 11 46.78 -6.83 23.48
N ILE A 12 47.35 -5.76 22.96
CA ILE A 12 46.80 -4.41 22.87
C ILE A 12 45.55 -4.48 21.97
N PHE A 13 44.35 -4.30 22.54
CA PHE A 13 43.13 -4.04 21.77
C PHE A 13 43.10 -2.54 21.43
N PHE A 14 43.72 -2.17 20.30
CA PHE A 14 43.42 -0.93 19.60
C PHE A 14 42.41 -1.29 18.50
N THR A 15 41.12 -1.22 18.80
CA THR A 15 40.08 -1.28 17.76
C THR A 15 40.06 0.06 17.04
N ILE A 16 40.51 0.03 15.79
CA ILE A 16 40.40 1.13 14.84
C ILE A 16 38.90 1.40 14.63
N LEU A 17 38.44 2.56 15.10
CA LEU A 17 37.17 3.16 14.70
C LEU A 17 37.40 3.80 13.32
N THR A 18 37.32 3.00 12.25
CA THR A 18 37.16 3.56 10.90
C THR A 18 35.73 4.06 10.77
N VAL A 19 35.55 5.35 11.01
CA VAL A 19 34.36 6.09 10.59
C VAL A 19 34.37 6.08 9.06
N PHE A 20 33.50 5.27 8.45
CA PHE A 20 33.28 5.29 7.01
C PHE A 20 32.48 6.56 6.68
N THR A 21 33.16 7.69 6.50
CA THR A 21 32.63 8.82 5.73
C THR A 21 32.98 8.59 4.26
N GLY A 22 32.41 7.54 3.68
CA GLY A 22 32.51 7.24 2.26
C GLY A 22 31.14 7.41 1.61
N THR A 23 30.95 8.47 0.85
CA THR A 23 29.89 8.55 -0.16
C THR A 23 30.17 7.47 -1.21
N VAL A 24 29.56 6.29 -1.04
CA VAL A 24 29.63 5.23 -2.05
C VAL A 24 28.71 5.63 -3.20
N THR A 25 29.31 6.04 -4.32
CA THR A 25 28.59 6.20 -5.59
C THR A 25 28.09 4.83 -6.04
N ALA A 26 26.76 4.67 -6.07
CA ALA A 26 26.06 3.42 -6.37
C ALA A 26 26.26 2.95 -7.82
N SER A 27 27.45 2.43 -8.13
CA SER A 27 27.82 1.95 -9.46
C SER A 27 28.01 0.43 -9.43
N ASN A 28 27.08 -0.29 -10.08
CA ASN A 28 27.13 -1.70 -10.46
C ASN A 28 27.01 -2.80 -9.38
N CYS A 29 26.01 -2.72 -8.49
CA CYS A 29 25.47 -3.93 -7.86
C CYS A 29 24.46 -4.58 -8.82
N THR A 30 24.88 -5.62 -9.54
CA THR A 30 24.00 -6.49 -10.34
C THR A 30 23.53 -7.66 -9.49
N LEU A 31 22.23 -7.96 -9.52
CA LEU A 31 21.70 -9.23 -9.03
C LEU A 31 22.47 -10.36 -9.71
N ASN A 32 23.09 -11.25 -8.94
CA ASN A 32 23.62 -12.49 -9.51
C ASN A 32 22.42 -13.40 -9.81
N PRO A 33 22.11 -13.73 -11.07
CA PRO A 33 20.99 -14.62 -11.41
C PRO A 33 21.25 -16.07 -10.97
N GLU A 34 22.47 -16.37 -10.49
CA GLU A 34 22.94 -17.71 -10.14
C GLU A 34 23.03 -17.99 -8.62
N ASP A 35 22.10 -17.50 -7.82
CA ASP A 35 21.63 -18.30 -6.67
C ASP A 35 20.30 -18.99 -7.05
N PRO A 36 20.33 -20.02 -7.91
CA PRO A 36 19.18 -20.89 -8.07
C PRO A 36 19.14 -21.76 -6.81
N ILE A 37 18.01 -21.79 -6.12
CA ILE A 37 17.65 -23.04 -5.48
C ILE A 37 17.49 -24.03 -6.63
N GLN A 38 18.53 -24.82 -6.88
CA GLN A 38 18.46 -26.05 -7.64
C GLN A 38 17.29 -26.85 -7.06
N LEU A 39 16.19 -26.85 -7.80
CA LEU A 39 15.08 -27.76 -7.65
C LEU A 39 15.63 -29.18 -7.87
N ILE A 40 16.21 -29.77 -6.82
CA ILE A 40 16.38 -31.23 -6.77
C ILE A 40 14.97 -31.80 -6.57
N ILE A 41 14.26 -31.93 -7.69
CA ILE A 41 13.01 -32.69 -7.79
C ILE A 41 13.41 -34.16 -7.69
N ASN A 42 13.58 -34.65 -6.47
CA ASN A 42 13.60 -36.09 -6.23
C ASN A 42 12.14 -36.54 -6.21
N ASN A 43 11.71 -37.14 -7.33
CA ASN A 43 10.41 -37.77 -7.54
C ASN A 43 10.11 -38.83 -6.47
N THR A 44 9.65 -38.41 -5.30
CA THR A 44 9.13 -39.33 -4.30
C THR A 44 7.63 -39.54 -4.49
N PRO A 45 7.09 -40.71 -4.12
CA PRO A 45 5.66 -41.00 -4.21
C PRO A 45 4.74 -39.99 -3.48
N TYR A 46 5.30 -39.16 -2.60
CA TYR A 46 4.59 -38.10 -1.88
C TYR A 46 4.12 -36.96 -2.80
N ASP A 47 4.85 -36.67 -3.88
CA ASP A 47 4.51 -35.60 -4.85
C ASP A 47 3.35 -35.96 -5.80
N LYS A 48 2.96 -37.25 -5.86
CA LYS A 48 1.76 -37.67 -6.60
C LYS A 48 0.48 -37.54 -5.76
N ALA A 49 0.58 -37.59 -4.43
CA ALA A 49 -0.57 -37.39 -3.55
C ALA A 49 -0.93 -35.90 -3.41
N ILE A 50 0.04 -34.98 -3.52
CA ILE A 50 -0.21 -33.53 -3.48
C ILE A 50 -0.87 -33.03 -4.78
N ARG A 51 -0.62 -33.66 -5.93
CA ARG A 51 -1.27 -33.25 -7.19
C ARG A 51 -2.77 -33.56 -7.27
N ASN A 52 -3.26 -34.55 -6.52
CA ASN A 52 -4.66 -34.98 -6.59
C ASN A 52 -5.50 -34.58 -5.37
N ASN A 53 -4.91 -33.88 -4.38
CA ASN A 53 -5.61 -33.31 -3.24
C ASN A 53 -5.44 -31.78 -3.12
N ILE A 54 -4.88 -31.12 -4.13
CA ILE A 54 -5.07 -29.67 -4.35
C ILE A 54 -6.17 -29.52 -5.40
N THR A 55 -7.41 -29.75 -5.00
CA THR A 55 -8.58 -29.21 -5.72
C THR A 55 -9.20 -28.02 -5.01
N ASP A 56 -8.69 -27.61 -3.83
CA ASP A 56 -9.13 -26.41 -3.14
C ASP A 56 -7.96 -25.76 -2.40
N ASN A 57 -7.17 -24.99 -3.14
CA ASN A 57 -6.95 -23.56 -2.89
C ASN A 57 -5.76 -23.09 -3.75
N PRO A 58 -5.97 -22.95 -5.07
CA PRO A 58 -5.12 -22.06 -5.82
C PRO A 58 -5.46 -20.64 -5.37
N ILE A 59 -4.54 -19.96 -4.69
CA ILE A 59 -4.34 -18.54 -4.99
C ILE A 59 -3.31 -18.48 -6.12
N SER A 60 -3.57 -19.20 -7.21
CA SER A 60 -3.35 -18.60 -8.52
C SER A 60 -4.50 -17.63 -8.64
N ASP A 61 -4.15 -16.37 -8.51
CA ASP A 61 -4.85 -15.20 -9.00
C ASP A 61 -4.19 -14.08 -8.19
N GLU A 62 -3.46 -13.16 -8.87
CA GLU A 62 -3.83 -11.76 -8.64
C GLU A 62 -5.34 -11.83 -8.53
N VAL A 63 -5.99 -11.51 -7.40
CA VAL A 63 -7.44 -11.30 -7.44
C VAL A 63 -7.57 -10.32 -8.59
N MET A 64 -7.95 -10.82 -9.77
CA MET A 64 -7.70 -10.11 -11.01
C MET A 64 -8.65 -8.97 -10.81
N VAL A 65 -8.09 -7.82 -10.44
CA VAL A 65 -8.85 -6.64 -10.15
C VAL A 65 -9.71 -6.51 -11.39
N ASN A 66 -11.04 -6.62 -11.25
CA ASN A 66 -11.88 -6.74 -12.42
C ASN A 66 -11.85 -5.38 -13.12
N THR A 67 -10.91 -5.19 -14.04
CA THR A 67 -10.67 -3.93 -14.73
C THR A 67 -11.45 -3.87 -16.05
N THR A 68 -12.34 -4.83 -16.29
CA THR A 68 -13.12 -4.89 -17.53
C THR A 68 -13.88 -3.59 -17.73
N GLY A 69 -13.59 -2.89 -18.83
CA GLY A 69 -14.22 -1.61 -19.17
C GLY A 69 -13.76 -0.43 -18.31
N VAL A 70 -12.68 -0.57 -17.52
CA VAL A 70 -12.12 0.49 -16.67
C VAL A 70 -10.73 0.86 -17.16
N VAL A 71 -10.50 2.16 -17.38
CA VAL A 71 -9.15 2.68 -17.61
C VAL A 71 -8.47 2.82 -16.26
N MET A 72 -7.43 2.00 -16.03
CA MET A 72 -6.65 2.03 -14.80
C MET A 72 -5.68 3.22 -14.78
N SER A 73 -5.59 3.91 -13.65
CA SER A 73 -4.67 5.02 -13.46
C SER A 73 -3.22 4.54 -13.58
N ASN A 74 -2.39 5.27 -14.33
CA ASN A 74 -0.96 4.96 -14.49
C ASN A 74 -0.05 5.77 -13.53
N THR A 75 -0.60 6.77 -12.83
CA THR A 75 0.09 7.58 -11.81
C THR A 75 -0.84 7.86 -10.64
N THR A 76 -0.31 8.38 -9.53
CA THR A 76 -1.13 8.80 -8.38
C THR A 76 -2.06 9.96 -8.76
N SER A 77 -1.57 10.95 -9.50
CA SER A 77 -2.41 12.09 -9.92
C SER A 77 -3.50 11.77 -10.94
N ASN A 78 -3.45 10.59 -11.58
CA ASN A 78 -4.30 10.28 -12.74
C ASN A 78 -5.64 9.63 -12.41
N CYS A 79 -6.05 9.50 -11.14
CA CYS A 79 -7.34 8.91 -10.80
C CYS A 79 -8.51 9.62 -11.52
N GLY A 80 -8.47 10.95 -11.59
CA GLY A 80 -9.44 11.76 -12.34
C GLY A 80 -9.38 11.52 -13.86
N PRO A 81 -8.23 11.73 -14.52
CA PRO A 81 -8.06 11.49 -15.95
C PRO A 81 -8.46 10.09 -16.40
N ALA A 82 -8.10 9.06 -15.63
CA ALA A 82 -8.44 7.67 -15.90
C ALA A 82 -9.94 7.40 -15.70
N SER A 83 -10.56 7.93 -14.64
CA SER A 83 -12.01 7.85 -14.44
C SER A 83 -12.78 8.56 -15.55
N LEU A 84 -12.33 9.74 -15.99
CA LEU A 84 -12.96 10.43 -17.12
C LEU A 84 -12.76 9.66 -18.43
N ALA A 85 -11.57 9.13 -18.71
CA ALA A 85 -11.34 8.28 -19.88
C ALA A 85 -12.27 7.05 -19.89
N THR A 86 -12.56 6.47 -18.72
CA THR A 86 -13.54 5.39 -18.56
C THR A 86 -14.95 5.82 -18.96
N VAL A 87 -15.42 7.00 -18.50
CA VAL A 87 -16.71 7.56 -18.92
C VAL A 87 -16.76 7.84 -20.41
N LEU A 88 -15.70 8.42 -20.98
CA LEU A 88 -15.60 8.72 -22.41
C LEU A 88 -15.69 7.44 -23.25
N GLN A 89 -15.00 6.37 -22.86
CA GLN A 89 -15.06 5.08 -23.55
C GLN A 89 -16.47 4.48 -23.52
N ASN A 90 -17.20 4.61 -22.41
CA ASN A 90 -18.61 4.19 -22.33
C ASN A 90 -19.51 5.00 -23.27
N LEU A 91 -19.16 6.25 -23.58
CA LEU A 91 -19.81 7.09 -24.59
C LEU A 91 -19.24 6.88 -26.00
N SER A 92 -18.48 5.80 -26.24
CA SER A 92 -17.82 5.49 -27.51
C SER A 92 -16.80 6.55 -27.99
N ILE A 93 -16.27 7.36 -27.07
CA ILE A 93 -15.22 8.35 -27.31
C ILE A 93 -13.89 7.78 -26.80
N ASN A 94 -12.99 7.44 -27.72
CA ASN A 94 -11.69 6.86 -27.37
C ASN A 94 -10.62 7.94 -27.19
N VAL A 95 -10.27 8.24 -25.93
CA VAL A 95 -9.21 9.18 -25.54
C VAL A 95 -8.34 8.54 -24.47
N SER A 96 -7.02 8.72 -24.56
CA SER A 96 -6.09 8.21 -23.54
C SER A 96 -6.14 9.03 -22.26
N GLN A 97 -5.87 8.40 -21.11
CA GLN A 97 -5.78 9.12 -19.83
C GLN A 97 -4.72 10.24 -19.88
N ASP A 98 -3.62 10.07 -20.62
CA ASP A 98 -2.56 11.09 -20.75
C ASP A 98 -3.05 12.33 -21.51
N MET A 99 -3.89 12.15 -22.54
CA MET A 99 -4.50 13.27 -23.26
C MET A 99 -5.52 13.98 -22.37
N VAL A 100 -6.34 13.22 -21.61
CA VAL A 100 -7.24 13.81 -20.62
C VAL A 100 -6.44 14.58 -19.55
N ALA A 101 -5.37 14.01 -19.02
CA ALA A 101 -4.51 14.62 -18.01
C ALA A 101 -3.92 15.95 -18.50
N THR A 102 -3.44 15.96 -19.75
CA THR A 102 -2.91 17.16 -20.43
C THR A 102 -3.98 18.26 -20.55
N ILE A 103 -5.19 17.92 -20.99
CA ILE A 103 -6.26 18.90 -21.17
C ILE A 103 -6.78 19.39 -19.80
N ALA A 104 -6.89 18.50 -18.83
CA ALA A 104 -7.38 18.80 -17.49
C ALA A 104 -6.37 19.58 -16.64
N GLY A 105 -5.13 19.76 -17.11
CA GLY A 105 -4.07 20.44 -16.37
C GLY A 105 -3.65 19.65 -15.13
N THR A 106 -3.56 18.32 -15.24
CA THR A 106 -3.12 17.45 -14.16
C THR A 106 -1.65 17.69 -13.86
N ASP A 107 -1.33 17.84 -12.58
CA ASP A 107 0.03 18.04 -12.09
C ASP A 107 0.38 17.05 -10.97
N ASP A 108 1.57 17.18 -10.39
CA ASP A 108 1.99 16.35 -9.25
C ASP A 108 1.09 16.52 -8.02
N ASN A 109 0.25 17.55 -7.99
CA ASN A 109 -0.72 17.81 -6.94
C ASN A 109 -2.14 17.31 -7.31
N GLY A 110 -2.30 16.50 -8.36
CA GLY A 110 -3.58 15.90 -8.76
C GLY A 110 -4.36 16.64 -9.85
N THR A 111 -5.61 16.26 -10.05
CA THR A 111 -6.51 16.84 -11.06
C THR A 111 -7.73 17.47 -10.40
N THR A 112 -8.13 18.66 -10.84
CA THR A 112 -9.35 19.33 -10.34
C THR A 112 -10.58 18.88 -11.09
N MET A 113 -11.75 18.94 -10.45
CA MET A 113 -13.05 18.66 -11.07
C MET A 113 -13.30 19.65 -12.22
N TYR A 114 -12.85 20.89 -12.07
CA TYR A 114 -12.91 21.90 -13.13
C TYR A 114 -12.10 21.47 -14.35
N GLY A 115 -10.87 20.98 -14.16
CA GLY A 115 -10.03 20.46 -15.23
C GLY A 115 -10.66 19.29 -15.97
N LEU A 116 -11.25 18.34 -15.23
CA LEU A 116 -12.00 17.23 -15.82
C LEU A 116 -13.21 17.72 -16.62
N ALA A 117 -13.94 18.70 -16.11
CA ALA A 117 -15.07 19.29 -16.82
C ALA A 117 -14.63 19.95 -18.15
N GLN A 118 -13.54 20.71 -18.14
CA GLN A 118 -12.97 21.29 -19.36
C GLN A 118 -12.51 20.21 -20.35
N ALA A 119 -11.90 19.13 -19.86
CA ALA A 119 -11.47 18.02 -20.69
C ALA A 119 -12.65 17.30 -21.37
N ALA A 120 -13.73 17.04 -20.64
CA ALA A 120 -14.94 16.43 -21.18
C ALA A 120 -15.67 17.37 -22.17
N GLN A 121 -15.77 18.67 -21.86
CA GLN A 121 -16.33 19.68 -22.78
C GLN A 121 -15.55 19.77 -24.09
N LYS A 122 -14.21 19.64 -24.03
CA LYS A 122 -13.36 19.62 -25.23
C LYS A 122 -13.62 18.40 -26.13
N GLN A 123 -14.21 17.33 -25.61
CA GLN A 123 -14.68 16.18 -26.39
C GLN A 123 -16.11 16.37 -26.94
N GLY A 124 -16.71 17.56 -26.79
CA GLY A 124 -18.03 17.88 -27.31
C GLY A 124 -19.19 17.45 -26.41
N LEU A 125 -18.92 17.06 -25.15
CA LEU A 125 -19.94 16.61 -24.21
C LEU A 125 -20.54 17.78 -23.41
N ILE A 126 -21.79 17.59 -22.98
CA ILE A 126 -22.45 18.44 -22.01
C ILE A 126 -21.97 18.02 -20.63
N VAL A 127 -21.48 18.98 -19.85
CA VAL A 127 -20.90 18.73 -18.53
C VAL A 127 -21.48 19.67 -17.50
N LYS A 128 -21.87 19.12 -16.35
CA LYS A 128 -22.40 19.89 -15.21
C LYS A 128 -21.87 19.34 -13.89
N GLY A 129 -21.19 20.18 -13.12
CA GLY A 129 -20.84 19.89 -11.72
C GLY A 129 -22.05 20.11 -10.83
N LEU A 130 -22.43 19.11 -10.03
CA LEU A 130 -23.60 19.13 -9.17
C LEU A 130 -23.26 18.70 -7.74
N LYS A 131 -24.00 19.26 -6.80
CA LYS A 131 -24.09 18.78 -5.42
C LYS A 131 -25.29 17.85 -5.33
N LEU A 132 -25.05 16.54 -5.25
CA LEU A 132 -26.09 15.51 -5.29
C LEU A 132 -26.13 14.72 -3.98
N LYS A 133 -27.34 14.41 -3.52
CA LYS A 133 -27.58 13.36 -2.51
C LYS A 133 -27.29 11.99 -3.12
N VAL A 134 -27.00 11.00 -2.29
CA VAL A 134 -26.73 9.62 -2.75
C VAL A 134 -27.88 9.04 -3.57
N ASN A 135 -29.13 9.36 -3.24
CA ASN A 135 -30.32 8.92 -3.97
C ASN A 135 -30.60 9.72 -5.27
N GLU A 136 -29.84 10.77 -5.55
CA GLU A 136 -29.91 11.54 -6.80
C GLU A 136 -28.81 11.15 -7.80
N LEU A 137 -27.85 10.31 -7.36
CA LEU A 137 -26.79 9.78 -8.22
C LEU A 137 -27.37 8.82 -9.27
N GLN A 138 -26.80 8.88 -10.47
CA GLN A 138 -27.12 7.98 -11.57
C GLN A 138 -25.87 7.24 -12.03
N ALA A 139 -26.08 6.15 -12.78
CA ALA A 139 -24.98 5.45 -13.43
C ALA A 139 -24.18 6.41 -14.33
N TRP A 140 -22.87 6.20 -14.36
CA TRP A 140 -21.86 6.98 -15.07
C TRP A 140 -21.66 8.41 -14.56
N ASN A 141 -22.20 8.75 -13.39
CA ASN A 141 -21.76 9.94 -12.68
C ASN A 141 -20.32 9.74 -12.18
N LEU A 142 -19.44 10.69 -12.50
CA LEU A 142 -18.10 10.77 -11.93
C LEU A 142 -18.21 11.45 -10.57
N VAL A 143 -17.93 10.73 -9.50
CA VAL A 143 -18.09 11.20 -8.13
C VAL A 143 -16.75 11.53 -7.50
N TYR A 144 -16.75 12.51 -6.60
CA TYR A 144 -15.62 12.82 -5.74
C TYR A 144 -15.81 12.15 -4.37
N LEU A 145 -14.79 11.41 -3.94
CA LEU A 145 -14.73 10.72 -2.67
C LEU A 145 -13.60 11.30 -1.83
N THR A 146 -13.78 11.29 -0.52
CA THR A 146 -12.71 11.51 0.45
C THR A 146 -12.39 10.17 1.10
N LEU A 147 -11.30 9.54 0.69
CA LEU A 147 -10.82 8.29 1.25
C LEU A 147 -9.60 8.61 2.13
N ASP A 148 -9.69 8.36 3.43
CA ASP A 148 -8.61 8.65 4.41
C ASP A 148 -8.09 10.12 4.33
N ASN A 149 -9.00 11.10 4.20
CA ASN A 149 -8.70 12.53 4.00
C ASN A 149 -8.06 12.89 2.65
N VAL A 150 -8.00 11.95 1.71
CA VAL A 150 -7.45 12.15 0.37
C VAL A 150 -8.57 12.22 -0.65
N GLY A 151 -8.49 13.20 -1.55
CA GLY A 151 -9.45 13.35 -2.64
C GLY A 151 -9.26 12.28 -3.70
N HIS A 152 -10.33 11.59 -4.08
CA HIS A 152 -10.33 10.54 -5.09
C HIS A 152 -11.51 10.68 -6.04
N TYR A 153 -11.35 10.21 -7.27
CA TYR A 153 -12.45 10.14 -8.24
C TYR A 153 -12.78 8.68 -8.54
N SER A 154 -14.06 8.40 -8.65
CA SER A 154 -14.56 7.08 -9.03
C SER A 154 -15.83 7.22 -9.86
N ILE A 155 -16.22 6.18 -10.57
CA ILE A 155 -17.41 6.19 -11.43
C ILE A 155 -18.48 5.31 -10.82
N VAL A 156 -19.66 5.88 -10.54
CA VAL A 156 -20.82 5.08 -10.14
C VAL A 156 -21.31 4.29 -11.34
N THR A 157 -21.28 2.96 -11.32
CA THR A 157 -21.83 2.13 -12.42
C THR A 157 -23.24 1.64 -12.10
N ARG A 158 -23.54 1.43 -10.82
CA ARG A 158 -24.87 1.02 -10.33
C ARG A 158 -25.03 1.37 -8.85
N ILE A 159 -26.26 1.65 -8.43
CA ILE A 159 -26.61 1.82 -7.02
C ILE A 159 -27.82 0.94 -6.71
N ASN A 160 -27.82 0.29 -5.56
CA ASN A 160 -29.00 -0.32 -4.98
C ASN A 160 -29.13 0.09 -3.49
N ASN A 161 -30.11 -0.48 -2.78
CA ASN A 161 -30.42 -0.09 -1.41
C ASN A 161 -29.32 -0.41 -0.38
N THR A 162 -28.31 -1.20 -0.73
CA THR A 162 -27.26 -1.67 0.19
C THR A 162 -25.84 -1.48 -0.33
N ILE A 163 -25.65 -1.37 -1.64
CA ILE A 163 -24.35 -1.40 -2.31
C ILE A 163 -24.31 -0.35 -3.42
N VAL A 164 -23.19 0.37 -3.49
CA VAL A 164 -22.77 1.17 -4.64
C VAL A 164 -21.68 0.42 -5.39
N TYR A 165 -21.87 0.26 -6.69
CA TYR A 165 -20.92 -0.38 -7.60
C TYR A 165 -20.13 0.72 -8.28
N LEU A 166 -18.81 0.60 -8.24
CA LEU A 166 -17.89 1.61 -8.74
C LEU A 166 -16.97 1.01 -9.81
N ALA A 167 -16.74 1.76 -10.88
CA ALA A 167 -15.59 1.58 -11.76
C ALA A 167 -14.49 2.54 -11.28
N ASP A 168 -13.60 2.01 -10.46
CA ASP A 168 -12.54 2.76 -9.80
C ASP A 168 -11.22 2.64 -10.56
N SER A 169 -10.57 3.75 -10.86
CA SER A 169 -9.34 3.76 -11.66
C SER A 169 -8.12 3.21 -10.90
N ASP A 170 -8.17 3.12 -9.56
CA ASP A 170 -7.11 2.55 -8.74
C ASP A 170 -7.40 1.08 -8.37
N SER A 171 -8.68 0.73 -8.26
CA SER A 171 -9.11 -0.57 -7.72
C SER A 171 -10.00 -1.40 -8.65
N GLY A 172 -10.21 -0.99 -9.90
CA GLY A 172 -11.07 -1.64 -10.88
C GLY A 172 -12.55 -1.60 -10.49
N ASN A 173 -13.31 -2.58 -10.94
CA ASN A 173 -14.72 -2.71 -10.57
C ASN A 173 -14.83 -3.21 -9.12
N ILE A 174 -15.28 -2.34 -8.22
CA ILE A 174 -15.44 -2.62 -6.79
C ILE A 174 -16.88 -2.41 -6.34
N ASN A 175 -17.21 -3.03 -5.20
CA ASN A 175 -18.47 -2.86 -4.51
C ASN A 175 -18.19 -2.21 -3.16
N MET A 176 -18.91 -1.13 -2.85
CA MET A 176 -18.84 -0.44 -1.58
C MET A 176 -20.20 -0.51 -0.91
N THR A 177 -20.26 -0.71 0.42
CA THR A 177 -21.55 -0.63 1.10
C THR A 177 -22.11 0.79 0.97
N LEU A 178 -23.43 0.92 0.94
CA LEU A 178 -24.06 2.24 0.84
C LEU A 178 -23.61 3.16 1.98
N THR A 179 -23.39 2.60 3.17
CA THR A 179 -22.88 3.32 4.34
C THR A 179 -21.47 3.85 4.10
N ASP A 180 -20.52 2.98 3.73
CA ASP A 180 -19.12 3.37 3.52
C ASP A 180 -18.97 4.36 2.36
N PHE A 181 -19.76 4.15 1.31
CA PHE A 181 -19.84 5.09 0.19
C PHE A 181 -20.35 6.45 0.63
N THR A 182 -21.43 6.48 1.41
CA THR A 182 -22.02 7.74 1.89
C THR A 182 -21.04 8.50 2.77
N GLU A 183 -20.31 7.81 3.66
CA GLU A 183 -19.28 8.44 4.49
C GLU A 183 -18.13 9.02 3.66
N SER A 184 -17.71 8.32 2.61
CA SER A 184 -16.65 8.78 1.71
C SER A 184 -17.12 9.88 0.75
N TYR A 185 -18.38 9.85 0.33
CA TYR A 185 -18.95 10.75 -0.68
C TYR A 185 -19.41 12.09 -0.11
N ILE A 186 -19.79 12.16 1.17
CA ILE A 186 -20.23 13.40 1.82
C ILE A 186 -19.04 14.05 2.55
N GLN A 187 -18.47 15.12 1.98
CA GLN A 187 -17.25 15.76 2.52
C GLN A 187 -17.52 16.47 3.86
N ASN A 188 -18.67 17.12 3.98
CA ASN A 188 -19.06 17.84 5.21
C ASN A 188 -20.13 17.02 5.94
N LYS A 189 -19.81 16.51 7.13
CA LYS A 189 -20.73 15.69 7.94
C LYS A 189 -22.02 16.42 8.37
N THR A 190 -22.11 17.74 8.18
CA THR A 190 -23.35 18.52 8.37
C THR A 190 -24.15 18.73 7.08
N SER A 191 -23.73 18.13 5.96
CA SER A 191 -24.36 18.19 4.65
C SER A 191 -24.95 16.83 4.28
N GLU A 192 -25.96 16.81 3.40
CA GLU A 192 -26.47 15.59 2.76
C GLU A 192 -25.91 15.39 1.34
N TYR A 193 -25.10 16.34 0.86
CA TYR A 193 -24.64 16.41 -0.52
C TYR A 193 -23.16 16.06 -0.63
N GLY A 194 -22.84 15.22 -1.60
CA GLY A 194 -21.49 15.07 -2.16
C GLY A 194 -21.38 15.76 -3.52
N TYR A 195 -20.23 15.61 -4.17
CA TYR A 195 -19.93 16.28 -5.44
C TYR A 195 -19.81 15.28 -6.60
N ALA A 196 -20.51 15.57 -7.69
CA ALA A 196 -20.52 14.75 -8.90
C ALA A 196 -20.41 15.60 -10.17
N LEU A 197 -19.73 15.06 -11.18
CA LEU A 197 -19.82 15.52 -12.56
C LEU A 197 -20.81 14.65 -13.34
N VAL A 198 -21.82 15.30 -13.89
CA VAL A 198 -22.68 14.74 -14.92
C VAL A 198 -22.05 15.05 -16.26
N ILE A 199 -21.74 14.00 -17.02
CA ILE A 199 -21.08 14.07 -18.33
C ILE A 199 -21.97 13.29 -19.30
N THR A 200 -22.49 13.94 -20.34
CA THR A 200 -23.50 13.33 -21.22
C THR A 200 -23.50 13.98 -22.61
N ASP A 201 -23.92 13.21 -23.60
CA ASP A 201 -24.28 13.68 -24.95
C ASP A 201 -25.80 13.92 -25.12
N ASP A 202 -26.62 13.58 -24.11
CA ASP A 202 -28.06 13.80 -24.10
C ASP A 202 -28.43 15.14 -23.47
N SER A 203 -28.89 16.08 -24.29
CA SER A 203 -29.37 17.38 -23.84
C SER A 203 -30.62 17.32 -22.96
N ASN A 204 -31.33 16.19 -22.93
CA ASN A 204 -32.54 15.99 -22.12
C ASN A 204 -32.26 15.25 -20.81
N ASN A 205 -30.98 14.98 -20.48
CA ASN A 205 -30.64 14.30 -19.24
C ASN A 205 -31.25 15.05 -18.03
N PRO A 206 -32.07 14.39 -17.21
CA PRO A 206 -32.83 15.05 -16.15
C PRO A 206 -31.95 15.69 -15.07
N GLN A 207 -30.72 15.20 -14.87
CA GLN A 207 -29.78 15.80 -13.93
C GLN A 207 -29.32 17.19 -14.37
N LEU A 208 -29.40 17.52 -15.66
CA LEU A 208 -29.08 18.87 -16.18
C LEU A 208 -30.06 19.94 -15.68
N ASN A 209 -31.26 19.56 -15.22
CA ASN A 209 -32.24 20.47 -14.63
C ASN A 209 -32.01 20.75 -13.13
N ASN A 210 -31.04 20.07 -12.51
CA ASN A 210 -30.75 20.29 -11.09
C ASN A 210 -30.10 21.67 -10.89
N ASN A 211 -30.65 22.47 -9.98
CA ASN A 211 -30.19 23.84 -9.68
C ASN A 211 -29.07 23.89 -8.63
N ASN A 212 -28.76 22.77 -7.96
CA ASN A 212 -27.70 22.67 -6.96
C ASN A 212 -26.33 22.48 -7.63
N THR A 213 -25.92 23.46 -8.42
CA THR A 213 -24.73 23.40 -9.26
C THR A 213 -23.47 23.79 -8.50
N LEU A 214 -22.37 23.12 -8.78
CA LEU A 214 -21.04 23.59 -8.38
C LEU A 214 -20.62 24.73 -9.30
N THR A 215 -20.14 25.82 -8.71
CA THR A 215 -19.47 26.89 -9.44
C THR A 215 -18.09 26.45 -9.90
N ASP A 216 -17.52 27.12 -10.90
CA ASP A 216 -16.14 26.88 -11.34
C ASP A 216 -15.12 26.98 -10.20
N ASN A 217 -15.32 27.91 -9.26
CA ASN A 217 -14.43 28.07 -8.12
C ASN A 217 -14.53 26.90 -7.14
N GLU A 218 -15.74 26.37 -6.90
CA GLU A 218 -15.90 25.14 -6.11
C GLU A 218 -15.30 23.93 -6.84
N MET A 219 -15.52 23.79 -8.15
CA MET A 219 -14.91 22.69 -8.91
C MET A 219 -13.37 22.76 -8.96
N LYS A 220 -12.78 23.95 -8.83
CA LYS A 220 -11.32 24.11 -8.73
C LYS A 220 -10.77 23.69 -7.36
N SER A 221 -11.57 23.76 -6.29
CA SER A 221 -11.15 23.28 -4.96
C SER A 221 -11.38 21.78 -4.75
N VAL A 222 -12.24 21.16 -5.55
CA VAL A 222 -12.45 19.70 -5.56
C VAL A 222 -11.34 19.06 -6.39
N LYS A 223 -10.35 18.47 -5.73
CA LYS A 223 -9.13 17.95 -6.37
C LYS A 223 -8.87 16.49 -5.97
N GLY A 224 -8.82 15.61 -6.97
CA GLY A 224 -8.42 14.22 -6.80
C GLY A 224 -6.90 14.10 -6.91
N THR A 225 -6.27 13.53 -5.89
CA THR A 225 -4.80 13.42 -5.77
C THR A 225 -4.30 11.98 -5.91
N GLY A 226 -5.21 11.03 -6.17
CA GLY A 226 -4.96 9.59 -6.13
C GLY A 226 -5.01 9.02 -4.73
N SER A 227 -5.21 7.71 -4.62
CA SER A 227 -5.10 7.04 -3.33
C SER A 227 -3.63 6.92 -2.90
N ILE A 228 -3.32 7.33 -1.66
CA ILE A 228 -2.04 6.96 -1.03
C ILE A 228 -1.82 5.43 -1.11
N ILE A 229 -2.90 4.65 -1.05
CA ILE A 229 -2.83 3.19 -1.14
C ILE A 229 -2.36 2.72 -2.53
N SER A 230 -2.75 3.39 -3.62
CA SER A 230 -2.29 3.00 -4.97
C SER A 230 -0.81 3.31 -5.19
N GLU A 231 -0.30 4.39 -4.57
CA GLU A 231 1.14 4.64 -4.47
C GLU A 231 1.86 3.48 -3.76
N TRP A 232 1.35 3.05 -2.60
CA TRP A 232 1.93 1.93 -1.86
C TRP A 232 1.83 0.59 -2.61
N ASN A 233 0.75 0.35 -3.36
CA ASN A 233 0.57 -0.88 -4.15
C ASN A 233 1.56 -0.99 -5.33
N THR A 234 2.03 0.15 -5.83
CA THR A 234 3.04 0.24 -6.90
C THR A 234 4.41 0.67 -6.39
N GLY A 235 4.59 0.75 -5.07
CA GLY A 235 5.74 1.36 -4.42
C GLY A 235 7.10 0.74 -4.75
N GLN A 236 7.13 -0.52 -5.20
CA GLN A 236 8.34 -1.16 -5.75
C GLN A 236 8.92 -0.41 -6.96
N ASN A 237 8.11 0.38 -7.66
CA ASN A 237 8.54 1.17 -8.81
C ASN A 237 9.08 2.55 -8.45
N ASN A 238 8.81 3.04 -7.23
CA ASN A 238 9.26 4.34 -6.73
C ASN A 238 10.79 4.44 -6.76
N ALA A 239 11.31 5.55 -7.27
CA ALA A 239 12.76 5.75 -7.47
C ALA A 239 13.56 5.72 -6.16
N ARG A 240 13.02 6.27 -5.06
CA ARG A 240 13.68 6.25 -3.74
C ARG A 240 13.68 4.84 -3.16
N ILE A 241 12.57 4.12 -3.27
CA ILE A 241 12.48 2.71 -2.86
C ILE A 241 13.51 1.87 -3.62
N LYS A 242 13.60 2.02 -4.96
CA LYS A 242 14.62 1.34 -5.77
C LYS A 242 16.04 1.70 -5.32
N SER A 243 16.29 2.96 -4.98
CA SER A 243 17.60 3.40 -4.48
C SER A 243 17.95 2.79 -3.12
N ILE A 244 17.00 2.72 -2.19
CA ILE A 244 17.18 2.11 -0.87
C ILE A 244 17.33 0.59 -1.01
N ALA A 245 16.49 -0.07 -1.79
CA ALA A 245 16.60 -1.49 -2.10
C ALA A 245 17.99 -1.83 -2.67
N LYS A 246 18.49 -1.00 -3.59
CA LYS A 246 19.85 -1.15 -4.14
C LYS A 246 20.92 -0.99 -3.05
N SER A 247 20.79 -0.03 -2.12
CA SER A 247 21.76 0.14 -1.04
C SER A 247 21.78 -1.05 -0.08
N ILE A 248 20.62 -1.63 0.23
CA ILE A 248 20.51 -2.87 1.00
C ILE A 248 21.19 -4.03 0.25
N LEU A 249 20.89 -4.22 -1.04
CA LEU A 249 21.52 -5.27 -1.86
C LEU A 249 23.05 -5.15 -1.94
N CYS A 250 23.61 -3.94 -1.86
CA CYS A 250 25.06 -3.75 -1.87
C CYS A 250 25.70 -4.04 -0.50
N ASN A 251 24.96 -3.88 0.61
CA ASN A 251 25.48 -4.05 1.97
C ASN A 251 25.21 -5.44 2.56
N PHE A 252 24.28 -6.18 1.96
CA PHE A 252 23.85 -7.51 2.40
C PHE A 252 23.99 -8.49 1.22
N SER A 253 24.54 -9.67 1.46
CA SER A 253 24.71 -10.71 0.43
C SER A 253 24.23 -12.06 0.93
N GLY A 254 23.45 -12.79 0.12
CA GLY A 254 23.03 -14.16 0.41
C GLY A 254 21.54 -14.39 0.20
N SER A 255 20.89 -15.10 1.13
CA SER A 255 19.50 -15.52 1.00
C SER A 255 18.49 -14.40 1.32
N TRP A 256 17.21 -14.62 0.98
CA TRP A 256 16.11 -13.71 1.32
C TRP A 256 16.01 -13.40 2.81
N LYS A 257 16.45 -14.31 3.69
CA LYS A 257 16.60 -14.06 5.12
C LYS A 257 17.55 -12.89 5.40
N ILE A 258 18.70 -12.87 4.75
CA ILE A 258 19.70 -11.81 4.95
C ILE A 258 19.20 -10.47 4.39
N TYR A 259 18.49 -10.49 3.27
CA TYR A 259 17.81 -9.30 2.74
C TYR A 259 16.70 -8.79 3.65
N GLY A 260 15.90 -9.70 4.24
CA GLY A 260 14.90 -9.34 5.24
C GLY A 260 15.50 -8.63 6.45
N LEU A 261 16.67 -9.09 6.93
CA LEU A 261 17.39 -8.41 8.01
C LEU A 261 17.82 -7.00 7.59
N GLY A 262 18.33 -6.84 6.37
CA GLY A 262 18.72 -5.53 5.85
C GLY A 262 17.53 -4.57 5.71
N ILE A 263 16.37 -5.06 5.26
CA ILE A 263 15.13 -4.29 5.22
C ILE A 263 14.73 -3.85 6.63
N PHE A 264 14.68 -4.81 7.57
CA PHE A 264 14.31 -4.52 8.96
C PHE A 264 15.22 -3.46 9.58
N GLN A 265 16.54 -3.63 9.47
CA GLN A 265 17.51 -2.70 10.03
C GLN A 265 17.40 -1.30 9.40
N TRP A 266 17.17 -1.24 8.09
CA TRP A 266 17.01 0.04 7.41
C TRP A 266 15.75 0.75 7.91
N VAL A 267 14.60 0.07 7.93
CA VAL A 267 13.33 0.68 8.34
C VAL A 267 13.37 1.08 9.82
N ASP A 268 13.84 0.23 10.74
CA ASP A 268 13.94 0.52 12.17
C ASP A 268 14.85 1.74 12.49
N SER A 269 15.95 1.88 11.74
CA SER A 269 16.89 2.98 11.92
C SER A 269 16.40 4.31 11.32
N HIS A 270 15.54 4.29 10.31
CA HIS A 270 15.12 5.49 9.56
C HIS A 270 13.68 5.94 9.83
N ILE A 271 12.77 5.01 10.19
CA ILE A 271 11.34 5.29 10.34
C ILE A 271 10.91 5.00 11.77
N LYS A 272 10.52 6.04 12.50
CA LYS A 272 10.00 5.93 13.86
C LYS A 272 8.50 5.69 13.88
N TYR A 273 8.03 4.92 14.86
CA TYR A 273 6.61 4.74 15.06
C TYR A 273 5.94 6.06 15.43
N HIS A 274 4.86 6.38 14.72
CA HIS A 274 3.97 7.48 15.05
C HIS A 274 2.53 6.94 15.03
N ASP A 275 1.78 7.26 16.08
CA ASP A 275 0.45 6.69 16.26
C ASP A 275 -0.60 7.47 15.47
N HIS A 276 -1.18 6.81 14.46
CA HIS A 276 -2.35 7.26 13.73
C HIS A 276 -3.06 6.05 13.11
N TYR A 277 -4.37 6.16 12.93
CA TYR A 277 -5.17 5.12 12.26
C TYR A 277 -4.92 5.14 10.74
N ASN A 278 -5.00 3.99 10.09
CA ASN A 278 -4.89 3.82 8.63
C ASN A 278 -3.60 4.39 7.99
N THR A 279 -3.44 4.23 6.68
CA THR A 279 -2.33 4.85 5.95
C THR A 279 -2.69 6.30 5.68
N HIS A 280 -1.94 7.26 6.22
CA HIS A 280 -2.16 8.70 6.04
C HIS A 280 -1.05 9.37 5.24
N HIS A 281 0.10 8.71 5.09
CA HIS A 281 1.27 9.26 4.41
C HIS A 281 1.61 8.47 3.15
N SER A 282 1.96 9.19 2.09
CA SER A 282 2.63 8.64 0.91
C SER A 282 3.97 8.00 1.26
N ILE A 283 4.53 7.22 0.33
CA ILE A 283 5.87 6.65 0.49
C ILE A 283 6.87 7.78 0.72
N ASN A 284 6.81 8.82 -0.10
CA ASN A 284 7.74 9.94 0.00
C ASN A 284 7.57 10.72 1.31
N GLN A 285 6.33 10.94 1.78
CA GLN A 285 6.09 11.59 3.06
C GLN A 285 6.67 10.79 4.23
N VAL A 286 6.50 9.47 4.26
CA VAL A 286 7.12 8.61 5.29
C VAL A 286 8.65 8.70 5.23
N LEU A 287 9.23 8.65 4.03
CA LEU A 287 10.68 8.73 3.84
C LEU A 287 11.27 10.11 4.19
N ASP A 288 10.50 11.19 4.00
CA ASP A 288 10.93 12.56 4.31
C ASP A 288 10.77 12.90 5.79
N SER A 289 9.67 12.45 6.40
CA SER A 289 9.35 12.72 7.79
C SER A 289 10.13 11.84 8.76
N GLY A 290 10.56 10.65 8.29
CA GLY A 290 11.21 9.65 9.13
C GLY A 290 10.27 9.01 10.15
N TYR A 291 8.95 9.04 9.91
CA TYR A 291 7.98 8.36 10.78
C TYR A 291 6.80 7.76 10.00
N GLY A 292 6.18 6.74 10.60
CA GLY A 292 4.96 6.12 10.09
C GLY A 292 4.35 5.13 11.09
N ASN A 293 3.08 4.79 10.91
CA ASN A 293 2.39 3.80 11.75
C ASN A 293 2.72 2.35 11.34
N CYS A 294 2.07 1.37 11.97
CA CYS A 294 2.30 -0.05 11.69
C CYS A 294 1.97 -0.44 10.24
N VAL A 295 0.92 0.15 9.66
CA VAL A 295 0.52 -0.10 8.27
C VAL A 295 1.55 0.45 7.29
N GLU A 296 1.98 1.70 7.48
CA GLU A 296 2.97 2.37 6.62
C GLU A 296 4.34 1.69 6.66
N GLN A 297 4.79 1.30 7.85
CA GLN A 297 6.05 0.57 8.01
C GLN A 297 5.99 -0.84 7.38
N ALA A 298 4.87 -1.56 7.56
CA ALA A 298 4.66 -2.84 6.89
C ALA A 298 4.69 -2.68 5.36
N ARG A 299 4.01 -1.67 4.82
CA ARG A 299 4.00 -1.39 3.38
C ARG A 299 5.39 -1.04 2.86
N LEU A 300 6.19 -0.31 3.63
CA LEU A 300 7.57 0.01 3.29
C LEU A 300 8.45 -1.23 3.23
N CYS A 301 8.35 -2.13 4.21
CA CYS A 301 9.04 -3.43 4.18
C CYS A 301 8.68 -4.24 2.93
N VAL A 302 7.39 -4.31 2.57
CA VAL A 302 6.93 -5.02 1.37
C VAL A 302 7.46 -4.35 0.09
N CYS A 303 7.37 -3.02 -0.03
CA CYS A 303 7.86 -2.28 -1.19
C CYS A 303 9.35 -2.48 -1.42
N LEU A 304 10.16 -2.43 -0.35
CA LEU A 304 11.60 -2.70 -0.40
C LEU A 304 11.89 -4.13 -0.86
N ALA A 305 11.22 -5.13 -0.27
CA ALA A 305 11.40 -6.53 -0.66
C ALA A 305 11.06 -6.75 -2.14
N ARG A 306 9.94 -6.19 -2.61
CA ARG A 306 9.50 -6.28 -4.01
C ARG A 306 10.48 -5.59 -4.96
N ALA A 307 11.02 -4.43 -4.59
CA ALA A 307 12.04 -3.72 -5.38
C ALA A 307 13.38 -4.48 -5.46
N MET A 308 13.68 -5.34 -4.48
CA MET A 308 14.84 -6.24 -4.50
C MET A 308 14.60 -7.52 -5.34
N GLY A 309 13.40 -7.68 -5.92
CA GLY A 309 13.04 -8.85 -6.74
C GLY A 309 12.45 -10.02 -5.94
N ILE A 310 12.18 -9.86 -4.64
CA ILE A 310 11.53 -10.90 -3.83
C ILE A 310 10.08 -11.04 -4.29
N SER A 311 9.68 -12.24 -4.72
CA SER A 311 8.32 -12.52 -5.21
C SER A 311 7.25 -12.30 -4.14
N TYR A 312 6.02 -11.99 -4.56
CA TYR A 312 4.86 -11.87 -3.66
C TYR A 312 4.57 -13.17 -2.87
N TYR A 313 4.96 -14.33 -3.40
CA TYR A 313 4.87 -15.60 -2.67
C TYR A 313 5.81 -15.68 -1.46
N ASN A 314 6.79 -14.78 -1.39
CA ASN A 314 7.86 -14.79 -0.40
C ASN A 314 7.88 -13.52 0.46
N VAL A 315 6.92 -12.61 0.27
CA VAL A 315 6.70 -11.46 1.14
C VAL A 315 5.21 -11.16 1.24
N ARG A 316 4.69 -10.95 2.46
CA ARG A 316 3.25 -10.75 2.69
C ARG A 316 2.95 -9.79 3.82
N PHE A 317 1.74 -9.26 3.83
CA PHE A 317 1.17 -8.61 5.00
C PHE A 317 0.61 -9.66 5.97
N VAL A 318 0.71 -9.35 7.26
CA VAL A 318 0.01 -10.05 8.32
C VAL A 318 -0.75 -9.02 9.13
N HIS A 319 -1.97 -9.37 9.51
CA HIS A 319 -2.85 -8.49 10.27
C HIS A 319 -3.41 -9.28 11.46
N LYS A 320 -3.37 -8.64 12.63
CA LYS A 320 -4.14 -9.04 13.79
C LYS A 320 -5.28 -8.03 14.03
N PRO A 321 -6.55 -8.45 13.97
CA PRO A 321 -7.68 -7.59 14.29
C PRO A 321 -7.62 -7.07 15.73
N GLU A 322 -8.41 -6.02 16.01
CA GLU A 322 -8.58 -5.50 17.36
C GLU A 322 -8.89 -6.59 18.40
N GLY A 323 -8.42 -6.39 19.62
CA GLY A 323 -8.66 -7.34 20.70
C GLY A 323 -8.22 -6.81 22.05
N TYR A 324 -8.04 -7.71 23.01
CA TYR A 324 -7.59 -7.35 24.36
C TYR A 324 -6.27 -8.05 24.68
N TYR A 325 -5.39 -7.34 25.37
CA TYR A 325 -4.21 -7.92 26.03
C TYR A 325 -4.28 -7.61 27.52
N ARG A 326 -3.60 -8.40 28.33
CA ARG A 326 -3.57 -8.24 29.78
C ARG A 326 -2.34 -7.41 30.15
N ASP A 327 -2.58 -6.18 30.59
CA ASP A 327 -1.58 -5.33 31.22
C ASP A 327 -1.43 -5.77 32.69
N TYR A 328 -0.19 -5.98 33.14
CA TYR A 328 0.12 -6.48 34.48
C TYR A 328 -0.36 -5.53 35.58
N TYR A 329 -0.44 -4.23 35.29
CA TYR A 329 -0.80 -3.19 36.26
C TYR A 329 -2.24 -2.68 36.08
N GLU A 330 -2.77 -2.72 34.86
CA GLU A 330 -4.03 -2.04 34.51
C GLU A 330 -5.16 -2.97 34.03
N GLY A 331 -4.95 -4.29 34.00
CA GLY A 331 -5.99 -5.25 33.61
C GLY A 331 -6.12 -5.41 32.09
N HIS A 332 -7.31 -5.75 31.58
CA HIS A 332 -7.52 -5.96 30.14
C HIS A 332 -7.54 -4.64 29.38
N LYS A 333 -6.52 -4.39 28.56
CA LYS A 333 -6.45 -3.25 27.65
C LYS A 333 -6.85 -3.65 26.24
N LYS A 334 -7.66 -2.82 25.59
CA LYS A 334 -8.00 -2.95 24.18
C LYS A 334 -6.81 -2.53 23.32
N PHE A 335 -6.47 -3.29 22.29
CA PHE A 335 -5.53 -2.88 21.23
C PHE A 335 -6.28 -2.70 19.90
N PRO A 336 -6.00 -1.64 19.12
CA PRO A 336 -6.77 -1.23 17.95
C PRO A 336 -6.55 -2.08 16.68
N GLY A 337 -5.90 -3.24 16.79
CA GLY A 337 -5.42 -4.04 15.66
C GLY A 337 -3.97 -3.71 15.29
N HIS A 338 -3.31 -4.60 14.56
CA HIS A 338 -1.88 -4.49 14.23
C HIS A 338 -1.54 -5.11 12.89
N VAL A 339 -0.74 -4.43 12.07
CA VAL A 339 -0.31 -4.92 10.76
C VAL A 339 1.21 -4.92 10.69
N TRP A 340 1.79 -5.99 10.15
CA TRP A 340 3.22 -6.09 9.89
C TRP A 340 3.50 -6.85 8.59
N ALA A 341 4.76 -6.82 8.13
CA ALA A 341 5.19 -7.59 6.96
C ALA A 341 5.90 -8.87 7.40
N GLN A 342 5.84 -9.91 6.56
CA GLN A 342 6.60 -11.15 6.72
C GLN A 342 7.38 -11.47 5.45
N ILE A 343 8.56 -12.07 5.58
CA ILE A 343 9.38 -12.58 4.48
C ILE A 343 9.65 -14.08 4.67
N LYS A 344 9.59 -14.84 3.58
CA LYS A 344 9.82 -16.28 3.60
C LYS A 344 11.33 -16.56 3.61
N TRP A 345 11.77 -17.45 4.49
CA TRP A 345 13.20 -17.78 4.66
C TRP A 345 13.58 -19.21 4.27
N GLY A 346 12.59 -20.09 4.12
CA GLY A 346 12.79 -21.50 3.81
C GLY A 346 11.62 -22.07 2.98
N PRO A 347 11.72 -23.33 2.52
CA PRO A 347 10.72 -23.95 1.66
C PRO A 347 9.45 -24.38 2.41
N GLY A 348 9.51 -24.54 3.73
CA GLY A 348 8.42 -25.01 4.57
C GLY A 348 7.24 -24.04 4.67
N PRO A 349 6.04 -24.53 4.99
CA PRO A 349 4.84 -23.70 5.10
C PRO A 349 4.88 -22.72 6.27
N MET A 350 5.72 -22.99 7.29
CA MET A 350 5.91 -22.16 8.48
C MET A 350 7.19 -21.31 8.44
N ASP A 351 7.93 -21.34 7.32
CA ASP A 351 9.24 -20.69 7.22
C ASP A 351 9.10 -19.19 6.89
N TRP A 352 8.46 -18.45 7.79
CA TRP A 352 8.25 -17.00 7.68
C TRP A 352 8.98 -16.26 8.81
N ILE A 353 9.46 -15.06 8.49
CA ILE A 353 10.12 -14.15 9.43
C ILE A 353 9.34 -12.84 9.45
N ASP A 354 9.02 -12.35 10.64
CA ASP A 354 8.40 -11.05 10.84
C ASP A 354 9.39 -9.90 10.59
N LEU A 355 8.91 -8.90 9.85
CA LEU A 355 9.52 -7.60 9.58
C LEU A 355 8.72 -6.49 10.29
N ASP A 356 8.40 -6.69 11.56
CA ASP A 356 7.65 -5.72 12.34
C ASP A 356 8.58 -4.69 12.96
N THR A 357 8.72 -3.52 12.36
CA THR A 357 9.54 -2.40 12.87
C THR A 357 8.75 -1.39 13.69
N SER A 358 7.44 -1.60 13.84
CA SER A 358 6.52 -0.61 14.37
C SER A 358 6.50 -0.53 15.90
N TRP A 359 7.42 -1.25 16.56
CA TRP A 359 7.50 -1.30 18.01
C TRP A 359 8.95 -1.17 18.51
N SER A 360 9.15 -0.41 19.59
CA SER A 360 10.49 -0.06 20.10
C SER A 360 11.29 -1.22 20.71
N TYR A 361 10.71 -2.42 20.74
CA TYR A 361 11.31 -3.66 21.24
C TYR A 361 11.35 -4.74 20.16
N SER A 362 11.01 -4.38 18.92
CA SER A 362 11.04 -5.32 17.82
C SER A 362 12.46 -5.83 17.58
N THR A 363 12.59 -7.14 17.43
CA THR A 363 13.82 -7.81 17.02
C THR A 363 13.53 -8.69 15.83
N TYR A 364 14.37 -8.60 14.79
CA TYR A 364 14.25 -9.41 13.57
C TYR A 364 14.14 -10.92 13.89
N GLY A 365 13.02 -11.54 13.52
CA GLY A 365 12.83 -13.00 13.53
C GLY A 365 12.61 -13.70 14.87
N TRP A 366 12.14 -13.03 15.92
CA TRP A 366 11.89 -13.66 17.25
C TRP A 366 10.41 -13.76 17.68
N PHE A 367 9.54 -14.15 16.75
CA PHE A 367 8.14 -14.52 17.06
C PHE A 367 7.70 -15.77 16.31
N VAL A 368 7.71 -16.91 17.01
CA VAL A 368 7.05 -18.14 16.58
C VAL A 368 6.30 -18.72 17.77
N ASP A 369 5.02 -18.38 17.90
CA ASP A 369 4.01 -19.27 18.50
C ASP A 369 2.63 -18.98 17.85
N PRO A 370 2.16 -19.82 16.91
CA PRO A 370 0.86 -19.66 16.29
C PRO A 370 -0.31 -20.16 17.16
N VAL A 371 -0.08 -20.73 18.35
CA VAL A 371 -1.11 -21.48 19.10
C VAL A 371 -1.26 -21.02 20.56
N THR A 372 -0.27 -20.40 21.18
CA THR A 372 -0.46 -19.80 22.51
C THR A 372 0.08 -18.38 22.62
N TRP A 373 -0.85 -17.42 22.74
CA TRP A 373 -0.61 -16.00 23.03
C TRP A 373 -0.03 -15.76 24.44
N ASN A 374 1.08 -16.41 24.77
CA ASN A 374 1.90 -16.05 25.92
C ASN A 374 3.22 -15.44 25.43
N GLN A 375 3.23 -14.10 25.45
CA GLN A 375 4.40 -13.21 25.33
C GLN A 375 4.97 -13.16 23.89
N LYS A 376 5.03 -12.02 23.21
CA LYS A 376 5.52 -10.68 23.59
C LYS A 376 5.03 -9.68 22.53
N GLY A 377 4.87 -8.43 22.92
CA GLY A 377 4.26 -7.37 22.11
C GLY A 377 3.53 -6.46 23.10
N ALA A 378 4.08 -5.27 23.34
CA ALA A 378 4.07 -4.55 24.63
C ALA A 378 5.07 -5.16 25.66
N ARG A 379 5.82 -4.32 26.37
CA ARG A 379 6.98 -4.71 27.21
C ARG A 379 6.55 -5.73 28.26
N ASP A 380 7.37 -6.76 28.45
CA ASP A 380 7.71 -7.19 29.80
C ASP A 380 9.23 -7.25 29.86
N TYR A 381 9.83 -6.38 30.69
CA TYR A 381 11.25 -6.44 31.00
C TYR A 381 11.49 -7.68 31.88
N PRO A 382 12.45 -8.56 31.56
CA PRO A 382 12.88 -9.59 32.48
C PRO A 382 13.94 -8.97 33.40
N TRP A 383 13.57 -8.67 34.65
CA TRP A 383 14.53 -8.85 35.73
C TRP A 383 14.22 -10.22 36.38
N THR A 384 15.09 -11.18 36.06
CA THR A 384 15.58 -12.25 36.94
C THR A 384 15.37 -11.94 38.44
N LEU A 385 15.15 -12.86 39.37
CA LEU A 385 15.30 -14.30 39.50
C LEU A 385 14.75 -14.63 40.91
N ASN A 386 14.28 -15.86 41.13
CA ASN A 386 14.23 -16.58 42.41
C ASN A 386 13.54 -15.88 43.62
N TYR A 387 12.34 -16.34 43.99
CA TYR A 387 12.09 -17.34 45.05
C TYR A 387 10.59 -17.67 45.12
#